data_AF-A0AAN7VXR9-F1
#
_entry.id   AF-A0AAN7VXR9-F1
#
_cell.length_a   1.000
_cell.length_b   1.000
_cell.length_c   1.000
_cell.angle_alpha   90.00
_cell.angle_beta   90.00
_cell.angle_gamma   90.00
#
_symmetry.space_group_name_H-M   'P 1'
#
loop_
_entity.id
_entity.type
_entity.pdbx_description
1 polymer ?
#
loop_
_entity_poly.entity_id
_entity_poly.type
_entity_poly.pdbx_seq_one_letter_code
_entity_poly.pdbx_strand_id
1 'polypeptide(L)'
;MKGPGYLAVAIQPGSSTDEAAFHHWYNTEHGPLRLRLPFILTGDRYKAADDQTPSWSAVYNVSDLAWIEKRIYSRLREERSQQEKKVMSTFDSLDRKIYSIISTEGDFEGPAPLQLAASIRVKEADADDFNKWYEEEHTPMISKIPGWLRTRRFKMEVGGLMGMPPQGEVEYLAVHDFEAKNGLNGPEHEAARNTPWRKSIIEKVVWQQRRTWSHHLTFDALEEPPSSVITTDGAELRFQLEGNPSDPVIVCINSILTNLHIWDDVAKALTTGVNGQTYRVLRYNSRGYSQQAERSNPARFDLLADDLEYLLQRVGLDKVHAVMGVSMGGVTAINFAIRHPEMLEKFIACDCNIASSPANNTAWGERIELAKSKGMGALADVTMKRWFTEPNHESENAKKVLAMVEQASLDGFAENTGALCNYNLKDRVPSIKTPGLLIAGDGDGKLPEAMQKFGIESASFKSIPEAGHLPMLENHDAFMDAVASFL
;
A
#
# COMPACT_ATOMS: atom_id res chain seq x y z
N MET A 1 -15.43 -5.57 -13.35
CA MET A 1 -16.55 -5.98 -12.47
C MET A 1 -17.06 -4.77 -11.69
N LYS A 2 -18.34 -4.70 -11.26
CA LYS A 2 -18.88 -3.59 -10.44
C LYS A 2 -19.82 -4.10 -9.35
N GLY A 3 -19.90 -3.38 -8.24
CA GLY A 3 -20.80 -3.67 -7.12
C GLY A 3 -20.20 -4.61 -6.07
N PRO A 4 -20.95 -4.92 -4.99
CA PRO A 4 -20.42 -5.68 -3.86
C PRO A 4 -19.93 -7.07 -4.24
N GLY A 5 -18.85 -7.50 -3.58
CA GLY A 5 -18.19 -8.75 -3.89
C GLY A 5 -17.69 -9.50 -2.68
N TYR A 6 -17.29 -10.74 -2.94
CA TYR A 6 -16.78 -11.68 -1.96
C TYR A 6 -15.49 -12.29 -2.49
N LEU A 7 -14.39 -12.01 -1.80
CA LEU A 7 -13.07 -12.57 -2.10
C LEU A 7 -12.86 -13.77 -1.18
N ALA A 8 -12.74 -14.98 -1.74
CA ALA A 8 -12.49 -16.19 -0.97
C ALA A 8 -11.13 -16.78 -1.35
N VAL A 9 -10.31 -17.08 -0.35
CA VAL A 9 -8.99 -17.67 -0.53
C VAL A 9 -8.94 -18.96 0.28
N ALA A 10 -8.66 -20.10 -0.35
CA ALA A 10 -8.40 -21.37 0.33
C ALA A 10 -6.91 -21.68 0.24
N ILE A 11 -6.27 -22.03 1.36
CA ILE A 11 -4.81 -22.16 1.48
C ILE A 11 -4.47 -23.48 2.17
N GLN A 12 -3.56 -24.21 1.55
CA GLN A 12 -2.95 -25.41 2.14
C GLN A 12 -1.48 -25.09 2.41
N PRO A 13 -1.10 -24.85 3.67
CA PRO A 13 0.31 -24.82 4.06
C PRO A 13 0.98 -26.14 3.67
N GLY A 14 2.18 -26.05 3.10
CA GLY A 14 2.98 -27.23 2.80
C GLY A 14 3.71 -27.78 4.01
N SER A 15 4.26 -28.99 3.89
CA SER A 15 4.90 -29.72 4.99
C SER A 15 6.10 -28.99 5.62
N SER A 16 6.75 -28.09 4.89
CA SER A 16 7.85 -27.26 5.37
C SER A 16 7.40 -25.90 5.93
N THR A 17 6.09 -25.62 5.98
CA THR A 17 5.58 -24.35 6.51
C THR A 17 5.70 -24.36 8.03
N ASP A 18 6.38 -23.36 8.58
CA ASP A 18 6.28 -23.05 10.00
C ASP A 18 4.87 -22.51 10.28
N GLU A 19 4.07 -23.32 10.97
CA GLU A 19 2.66 -23.02 11.27
C GLU A 19 2.53 -21.75 12.13
N ALA A 20 3.42 -21.53 13.09
CA ALA A 20 3.40 -20.35 13.94
C ALA A 20 3.72 -19.09 13.12
N ALA A 21 4.74 -19.16 12.26
CA ALA A 21 5.09 -18.05 11.36
C ALA A 21 3.97 -17.76 10.35
N PHE A 22 3.31 -18.80 9.81
CA PHE A 22 2.14 -18.66 8.93
C PHE A 22 0.99 -17.94 9.62
N HIS A 23 0.63 -18.34 10.85
CA HIS A 23 -0.41 -17.67 11.61
C HIS A 23 -0.05 -16.24 11.97
N HIS A 24 1.17 -16.01 12.44
CA HIS A 24 1.65 -14.68 12.77
C HIS A 24 1.55 -13.75 11.56
N TRP A 25 2.17 -14.12 10.44
CA TRP A 25 2.11 -13.33 9.20
C TRP A 25 0.68 -13.03 8.75
N TYR A 26 -0.22 -14.03 8.78
CA TYR A 26 -1.60 -13.79 8.34
C TYR A 26 -2.33 -12.78 9.23
N ASN A 27 -2.10 -12.87 10.53
CA ASN A 27 -2.86 -12.15 11.53
C ASN A 27 -2.30 -10.75 11.81
N THR A 28 -1.00 -10.50 11.59
CA THR A 28 -0.35 -9.22 11.90
C THR A 28 0.01 -8.40 10.66
N GLU A 29 0.09 -9.03 9.49
CA GLU A 29 0.50 -8.38 8.24
C GLU A 29 -0.54 -8.62 7.14
N HIS A 30 -0.70 -9.86 6.68
CA HIS A 30 -1.46 -10.16 5.46
C HIS A 30 -2.91 -9.68 5.54
N GLY A 31 -3.67 -10.19 6.51
CA GLY A 31 -5.08 -9.86 6.69
C GLY A 31 -5.32 -8.39 7.01
N PRO A 32 -4.66 -7.84 8.05
CA PRO A 32 -4.82 -6.44 8.42
C PRO A 32 -4.48 -5.44 7.31
N LEU A 33 -3.47 -5.70 6.48
CA LEU A 33 -3.15 -4.83 5.33
C LEU A 33 -4.26 -4.79 4.29
N ARG A 34 -5.04 -5.88 4.09
CA ARG A 34 -6.22 -5.85 3.20
C ARG A 34 -7.30 -4.96 3.79
N LEU A 35 -7.56 -5.06 5.09
CA LEU A 35 -8.60 -4.26 5.76
C LEU A 35 -8.33 -2.76 5.73
N ARG A 36 -7.10 -2.35 5.45
CA ARG A 36 -6.79 -0.93 5.25
C ARG A 36 -7.36 -0.41 3.95
N LEU A 37 -7.51 -1.22 2.92
CA LEU A 37 -8.05 -0.77 1.65
C LEU A 37 -9.49 -0.26 1.83
N PRO A 38 -9.84 0.94 1.32
CA PRO A 38 -11.11 1.61 1.65
C PRO A 38 -12.36 0.87 1.14
N PHE A 39 -12.17 -0.18 0.34
CA PHE A 39 -13.22 -1.01 -0.24
C PHE A 39 -13.26 -2.43 0.31
N ILE A 40 -12.36 -2.81 1.22
CA ILE A 40 -12.42 -4.09 1.93
C ILE A 40 -13.11 -3.83 3.27
N LEU A 41 -14.33 -4.34 3.42
CA LEU A 41 -15.20 -4.00 4.55
C LEU A 41 -14.93 -4.86 5.79
N THR A 42 -14.73 -6.15 5.59
CA THR A 42 -14.44 -7.12 6.65
C THR A 42 -13.50 -8.20 6.14
N GLY A 43 -12.90 -8.94 7.06
CA GLY A 43 -11.98 -10.01 6.72
C GLY A 43 -11.88 -11.03 7.83
N ASP A 44 -12.04 -12.30 7.47
CA ASP A 44 -12.19 -13.39 8.43
C ASP A 44 -11.39 -14.61 7.99
N ARG A 45 -10.81 -15.31 8.97
CA ARG A 45 -10.16 -16.61 8.79
C ARG A 45 -11.04 -17.73 9.28
N TYR A 46 -10.96 -18.82 8.53
CA TYR A 46 -11.62 -20.06 8.85
C TYR A 46 -10.67 -21.25 8.76
N LYS A 47 -10.90 -22.24 9.60
CA LYS A 47 -10.25 -23.55 9.54
C LYS A 47 -11.22 -24.56 8.95
N ALA A 48 -10.73 -25.47 8.13
CA ALA A 48 -11.54 -26.59 7.61
C ALA A 48 -12.10 -27.40 8.78
N ALA A 49 -13.40 -27.70 8.70
CA ALA A 49 -14.16 -28.50 9.67
C ALA A 49 -14.73 -29.78 9.03
N ASP A 50 -14.23 -30.13 7.85
CA ASP A 50 -14.64 -31.25 7.01
C ASP A 50 -13.51 -32.24 6.73
N ASP A 51 -12.37 -32.11 7.42
CA ASP A 51 -11.16 -32.90 7.24
C ASP A 51 -10.61 -32.91 5.80
N GLN A 52 -10.98 -31.91 4.97
CA GLN A 52 -10.51 -31.76 3.59
C GLN A 52 -9.41 -30.69 3.48
N THR A 53 -8.61 -30.80 2.41
CA THR A 53 -7.68 -29.75 1.98
C THR A 53 -8.33 -28.88 0.89
N PRO A 54 -7.97 -27.59 0.78
CA PRO A 54 -7.09 -26.83 1.67
C PRO A 54 -7.62 -26.66 3.10
N SER A 55 -6.73 -26.67 4.10
CA SER A 55 -7.10 -26.67 5.53
C SER A 55 -7.46 -25.30 6.11
N TRP A 56 -7.13 -24.21 5.40
CA TRP A 56 -7.42 -22.85 5.83
C TRP A 56 -8.18 -22.08 4.75
N SER A 57 -8.99 -21.12 5.18
CA SER A 57 -9.56 -20.11 4.29
C SER A 57 -9.45 -18.72 4.91
N ALA A 58 -9.32 -17.71 4.06
CA ALA A 58 -9.55 -16.32 4.42
C ALA A 58 -10.55 -15.72 3.43
N VAL A 59 -11.49 -14.94 3.93
CA VAL A 59 -12.57 -14.35 3.15
C VAL A 59 -12.66 -12.86 3.44
N TYR A 60 -13.01 -12.06 2.43
CA TYR A 60 -13.13 -10.62 2.55
C TYR A 60 -14.37 -10.13 1.82
N ASN A 61 -15.15 -9.27 2.47
CA ASN A 61 -16.25 -8.55 1.84
C ASN A 61 -15.71 -7.29 1.15
N VAL A 62 -16.10 -7.09 -0.10
CA VAL A 62 -15.65 -5.98 -0.95
C VAL A 62 -16.84 -5.08 -1.25
N SER A 63 -16.73 -3.77 -1.05
CA SER A 63 -17.82 -2.82 -1.31
C SER A 63 -18.11 -2.64 -2.80
N ASP A 64 -17.05 -2.59 -3.62
CA ASP A 64 -17.16 -2.54 -5.08
C ASP A 64 -16.00 -3.29 -5.75
N LEU A 65 -16.32 -4.29 -6.56
CA LEU A 65 -15.35 -5.09 -7.30
C LEU A 65 -14.56 -4.30 -8.34
N ALA A 66 -15.00 -3.10 -8.73
CA ALA A 66 -14.23 -2.21 -9.62
C ALA A 66 -12.85 -1.86 -9.05
N TRP A 67 -12.68 -1.91 -7.73
CA TRP A 67 -11.40 -1.65 -7.06
C TRP A 67 -10.36 -2.77 -7.23
N ILE A 68 -10.78 -4.01 -7.47
CA ILE A 68 -9.87 -5.14 -7.62
C ILE A 68 -8.98 -5.01 -8.86
N GLU A 69 -9.47 -4.31 -9.88
CA GLU A 69 -8.74 -4.02 -11.12
C GLU A 69 -7.81 -2.80 -10.98
N LYS A 70 -7.85 -2.08 -9.85
CA LYS A 70 -7.04 -0.88 -9.60
C LYS A 70 -5.69 -1.23 -8.99
N ARG A 71 -4.68 -0.39 -9.26
CA ARG A 71 -3.32 -0.57 -8.74
C ARG A 71 -3.27 -0.64 -7.21
N ILE A 72 -4.12 0.11 -6.50
CA ILE A 72 -4.22 0.06 -5.04
C ILE A 72 -4.45 -1.35 -4.50
N TYR A 73 -5.15 -2.21 -5.24
CA TYR A 73 -5.30 -3.63 -4.91
C TYR A 73 -4.14 -4.48 -5.42
N SER A 74 -3.67 -4.26 -6.65
CA SER A 74 -2.62 -5.10 -7.26
C SER A 74 -1.26 -4.94 -6.57
N ARG A 75 -0.97 -3.76 -5.99
CA ARG A 75 0.26 -3.49 -5.21
C ARG A 75 0.47 -4.43 -4.04
N LEU A 76 -0.60 -4.92 -3.38
CA LEU A 76 -0.48 -5.97 -2.35
C LEU A 76 0.29 -7.21 -2.84
N ARG A 77 0.29 -7.49 -4.14
CA ARG A 77 1.03 -8.62 -4.75
C ARG A 77 2.34 -8.18 -5.39
N GLU A 78 2.39 -6.99 -5.97
CA GLU A 78 3.59 -6.43 -6.63
C GLU A 78 4.70 -6.09 -5.62
N GLU A 79 4.29 -5.58 -4.45
CA GLU A 79 5.18 -4.98 -3.46
C GLU A 79 5.31 -5.82 -2.19
N ARG A 80 5.01 -7.12 -2.25
CA ARG A 80 5.08 -8.02 -1.07
C ARG A 80 6.36 -7.82 -0.25
N SER A 81 6.19 -7.78 1.07
CA SER A 81 7.31 -7.80 2.02
C SER A 81 8.17 -9.07 1.84
N GLN A 82 9.38 -9.05 2.38
CA GLN A 82 10.23 -10.25 2.40
C GLN A 82 9.62 -11.37 3.24
N GLN A 83 8.92 -11.03 4.32
CA GLN A 83 8.21 -11.98 5.17
C GLN A 83 7.07 -12.66 4.41
N GLU A 84 6.23 -11.90 3.69
CA GLU A 84 5.15 -12.45 2.87
C GLU A 84 5.70 -13.37 1.79
N LYS A 85 6.76 -12.97 1.06
CA LYS A 85 7.39 -13.81 0.04
C LYS A 85 7.90 -15.13 0.63
N LYS A 86 8.57 -15.07 1.79
CA LYS A 86 9.11 -16.24 2.49
C LYS A 86 8.01 -17.21 2.90
N VAL A 87 6.98 -16.73 3.60
CA VAL A 87 5.87 -17.58 4.09
C VAL A 87 5.07 -18.16 2.93
N MET A 88 4.71 -17.35 1.93
CA MET A 88 3.92 -17.83 0.79
C MET A 88 4.64 -18.87 -0.06
N SER A 89 5.97 -18.84 -0.11
CA SER A 89 6.77 -19.83 -0.86
C SER A 89 6.70 -21.25 -0.30
N THR A 90 6.16 -21.45 0.91
CA THR A 90 6.04 -22.79 1.53
C THR A 90 4.66 -23.41 1.38
N PHE A 91 3.71 -22.76 0.68
CA PHE A 91 2.35 -23.28 0.52
C PHE A 91 2.29 -24.38 -0.56
N ASP A 92 1.56 -25.46 -0.27
CA ASP A 92 1.24 -26.48 -1.28
C ASP A 92 0.18 -25.96 -2.26
N SER A 93 -0.76 -25.15 -1.78
CA SER A 93 -1.76 -24.50 -2.64
C SER A 93 -2.30 -23.19 -2.07
N LEU A 94 -2.66 -22.29 -2.98
CA LEU A 94 -3.39 -21.06 -2.71
C LEU A 94 -4.41 -20.85 -3.82
N ASP A 95 -5.68 -21.04 -3.49
CA ASP A 95 -6.82 -20.92 -4.39
C ASP A 95 -7.59 -19.64 -4.10
N ARG A 96 -7.42 -18.62 -4.94
CA ARG A 96 -8.05 -17.30 -4.78
C ARG A 96 -9.16 -17.12 -5.81
N LYS A 97 -10.41 -17.04 -5.34
CA LYS A 97 -11.61 -16.82 -6.17
C LYS A 97 -12.30 -15.50 -5.81
N ILE A 98 -12.94 -14.87 -6.79
CA ILE A 98 -13.72 -13.64 -6.59
C ILE A 98 -15.13 -13.86 -7.09
N TYR A 99 -16.11 -13.40 -6.32
CA TYR A 99 -17.52 -13.52 -6.66
C TYR A 99 -18.26 -12.19 -6.53
N SER A 100 -19.25 -11.97 -7.38
CA SER A 100 -20.25 -10.91 -7.22
C SER A 100 -21.46 -11.43 -6.46
N ILE A 101 -22.09 -10.58 -5.65
CA ILE A 101 -23.30 -10.97 -4.90
C ILE A 101 -24.51 -11.13 -5.83
N ILE A 102 -25.37 -12.11 -5.53
CA ILE A 102 -26.67 -12.34 -6.18
C ILE A 102 -27.79 -11.99 -5.19
N SER A 103 -27.78 -12.64 -4.02
CA SER A 103 -28.77 -12.45 -2.96
C SER A 103 -28.16 -12.72 -1.58
N THR A 104 -28.78 -12.14 -0.56
CA THR A 104 -28.55 -12.44 0.84
C THR A 104 -29.90 -12.59 1.52
N GLU A 105 -30.11 -13.73 2.17
CA GLU A 105 -31.30 -14.04 2.96
C GLU A 105 -30.88 -14.20 4.43
N GLY A 106 -31.55 -13.48 5.34
CA GLY A 106 -31.17 -13.35 6.76
C GLY A 106 -30.51 -12.00 7.09
N ASP A 107 -30.58 -11.59 8.35
CA ASP A 107 -30.14 -10.29 8.85
C ASP A 107 -28.88 -10.36 9.73
N PHE A 108 -28.29 -11.55 9.88
CA PHE A 108 -27.07 -11.74 10.67
C PHE A 108 -25.90 -10.92 10.12
N GLU A 109 -25.25 -10.16 11.00
CA GLU A 109 -24.03 -9.42 10.73
C GLU A 109 -22.83 -10.06 11.44
N GLY A 110 -21.65 -9.93 10.83
CA GLY A 110 -20.40 -10.47 11.36
C GLY A 110 -20.02 -11.88 10.85
N PRO A 111 -18.99 -12.47 11.47
CA PRO A 111 -18.48 -13.79 11.09
C PRO A 111 -19.36 -14.90 11.66
N ALA A 112 -19.82 -15.79 10.80
CA ALA A 112 -20.55 -16.97 11.25
C ALA A 112 -19.60 -17.97 11.94
N PRO A 113 -19.96 -18.55 13.10
CA PRO A 113 -19.15 -19.57 13.75
C PRO A 113 -18.85 -20.78 12.85
N LEU A 114 -19.79 -21.14 11.97
CA LEU A 114 -19.64 -22.20 10.99
C LEU A 114 -20.21 -21.77 9.63
N GLN A 115 -19.49 -22.05 8.55
CA GLN A 115 -19.95 -21.85 7.17
C GLN A 115 -19.99 -23.16 6.42
N LEU A 116 -21.11 -23.44 5.78
CA LEU A 116 -21.24 -24.48 4.76
C LEU A 116 -21.22 -23.81 3.38
N ALA A 117 -20.09 -23.93 2.68
CA ALA A 117 -19.88 -23.39 1.36
C ALA A 117 -20.12 -24.46 0.29
N ALA A 118 -21.05 -24.21 -0.64
CA ALA A 118 -21.34 -25.06 -1.79
C ALA A 118 -21.02 -24.31 -3.08
N SER A 119 -19.96 -24.72 -3.77
CA SER A 119 -19.63 -24.24 -5.12
C SER A 119 -20.20 -25.22 -6.14
N ILE A 120 -21.00 -24.73 -7.07
CA ILE A 120 -21.74 -25.57 -8.03
C ILE A 120 -21.59 -24.97 -9.42
N ARG A 121 -21.27 -25.80 -10.41
CA ARG A 121 -21.34 -25.45 -11.83
C ARG A 121 -22.55 -26.08 -12.47
N VAL A 122 -23.21 -25.29 -13.31
CA VAL A 122 -24.28 -25.71 -14.20
C VAL A 122 -24.00 -25.15 -15.60
N LYS A 123 -24.70 -25.68 -16.60
CA LYS A 123 -24.69 -25.06 -17.94
C LYS A 123 -25.40 -23.71 -17.88
N GLU A 124 -24.96 -22.75 -18.69
CA GLU A 124 -25.58 -21.41 -18.76
C GLU A 124 -27.09 -21.49 -19.07
N ALA A 125 -27.51 -22.42 -19.92
CA ALA A 125 -28.91 -22.64 -20.26
C ALA A 125 -29.79 -23.11 -19.08
N ASP A 126 -29.18 -23.67 -18.03
CA ASP A 126 -29.85 -24.18 -16.83
C ASP A 126 -29.76 -23.20 -15.64
N ALA A 127 -29.04 -22.08 -15.81
CA ALA A 127 -28.72 -21.17 -14.72
C ALA A 127 -29.95 -20.49 -14.10
N ASP A 128 -30.94 -20.14 -14.92
CA ASP A 128 -32.17 -19.49 -14.44
C ASP A 128 -32.99 -20.40 -13.53
N ASP A 129 -33.19 -21.66 -13.94
CA ASP A 129 -33.89 -22.66 -13.13
C ASP A 129 -33.11 -22.99 -11.84
N PHE A 130 -31.78 -23.11 -11.94
CA PHE A 130 -30.91 -23.30 -10.78
C PHE A 130 -31.03 -22.17 -9.75
N ASN A 131 -30.98 -20.91 -10.21
CA ASN A 131 -31.12 -19.76 -9.32
C ASN A 131 -32.52 -19.68 -8.73
N LYS A 132 -33.56 -19.89 -9.53
CA LYS A 132 -34.95 -19.90 -9.08
C LYS A 132 -35.20 -20.95 -7.99
N TRP A 133 -34.71 -22.17 -8.19
CA TRP A 133 -34.79 -23.22 -7.18
C TRP A 133 -34.15 -22.81 -5.85
N TYR A 134 -32.99 -22.15 -5.92
CA TYR A 134 -32.30 -21.72 -4.72
C TYR A 134 -33.07 -20.65 -3.93
N GLU A 135 -33.62 -19.65 -4.62
CA GLU A 135 -34.35 -18.55 -3.96
C GLU A 135 -35.75 -18.98 -3.49
N GLU A 136 -36.46 -19.78 -4.28
CA GLU A 136 -37.87 -20.12 -4.00
C GLU A 136 -38.06 -21.39 -3.16
N GLU A 137 -37.10 -22.34 -3.17
CA GLU A 137 -37.21 -23.59 -2.44
C GLU A 137 -36.04 -23.82 -1.49
N HIS A 138 -34.80 -23.80 -2.00
CA HIS A 138 -33.66 -24.30 -1.21
C HIS A 138 -33.35 -23.41 -0.01
N THR A 139 -33.16 -22.10 -0.21
CA THR A 139 -32.83 -21.17 0.87
C THR A 139 -33.96 -21.10 1.92
N PRO A 140 -35.26 -21.01 1.55
CA PRO A 140 -36.36 -21.11 2.51
C PRO A 140 -36.43 -22.44 3.29
N MET A 141 -35.89 -23.53 2.75
CA MET A 141 -35.79 -24.80 3.48
C MET A 141 -34.55 -24.85 4.38
N ILE A 142 -33.41 -24.35 3.91
CA ILE A 142 -32.17 -24.25 4.69
C ILE A 142 -32.38 -23.31 5.90
N SER A 143 -33.16 -22.25 5.77
CA SER A 143 -33.45 -21.32 6.88
C SER A 143 -34.24 -21.93 8.04
N LYS A 144 -34.85 -23.10 7.83
CA LYS A 144 -35.55 -23.86 8.88
C LYS A 144 -34.62 -24.74 9.70
N ILE A 145 -33.38 -24.94 9.27
CA ILE A 145 -32.40 -25.73 10.00
C ILE A 145 -32.05 -24.99 11.31
N PRO A 146 -32.14 -25.63 12.48
CA PRO A 146 -31.79 -25.00 13.75
C PRO A 146 -30.39 -24.37 13.71
N GLY A 147 -30.27 -23.13 14.18
CA GLY A 147 -29.00 -22.39 14.19
C GLY A 147 -28.59 -21.80 12.84
N TRP A 148 -29.46 -21.79 11.82
CA TRP A 148 -29.22 -21.02 10.59
C TRP A 148 -29.18 -19.51 10.90
N LEU A 149 -28.22 -18.81 10.29
CA LEU A 149 -28.02 -17.37 10.47
C LEU A 149 -28.35 -16.57 9.22
N ARG A 150 -27.77 -16.97 8.08
CA ARG A 150 -28.04 -16.38 6.76
C ARG A 150 -27.58 -17.30 5.64
N THR A 151 -28.08 -17.06 4.44
CA THR A 151 -27.55 -17.65 3.19
C THR A 151 -27.16 -16.51 2.26
N ARG A 152 -25.95 -16.58 1.70
CA ARG A 152 -25.46 -15.64 0.70
C ARG A 152 -25.17 -16.37 -0.60
N ARG A 153 -25.65 -15.84 -1.71
CA ARG A 153 -25.45 -16.38 -3.05
C ARG A 153 -24.55 -15.47 -3.86
N PHE A 154 -23.65 -16.09 -4.61
CA PHE A 154 -22.68 -15.39 -5.41
C PHE A 154 -22.47 -16.06 -6.77
N LYS A 155 -22.05 -15.26 -7.76
CA LYS A 155 -21.60 -15.71 -9.08
C LYS A 155 -20.09 -15.54 -9.18
N MET A 156 -19.37 -16.52 -9.72
CA MET A 156 -17.93 -16.41 -9.93
C MET A 156 -17.61 -15.39 -11.02
N GLU A 157 -16.73 -14.46 -10.68
CA GLU A 157 -16.20 -13.46 -11.62
C GLU A 157 -14.72 -13.70 -11.94
N VAL A 158 -13.95 -14.26 -11.00
CA VAL A 158 -12.56 -14.67 -11.21
C VAL A 158 -12.32 -16.04 -10.60
N GLY A 159 -11.90 -16.98 -11.45
CA GLY A 159 -11.52 -18.33 -11.07
C GLY A 159 -10.14 -18.40 -10.39
N GLY A 160 -9.97 -19.41 -9.55
CA GLY A 160 -8.73 -19.62 -8.80
C GLY A 160 -7.77 -20.58 -9.50
N LEU A 161 -7.22 -21.57 -8.80
CA LEU A 161 -6.22 -22.52 -9.32
C LEU A 161 -6.70 -23.28 -10.57
N MET A 162 -8.00 -23.60 -10.63
CA MET A 162 -8.61 -24.29 -11.78
C MET A 162 -9.01 -23.34 -12.92
N GLY A 163 -8.75 -22.03 -12.79
CA GLY A 163 -9.19 -21.01 -13.73
C GLY A 163 -10.71 -20.82 -13.72
N MET A 164 -11.20 -20.11 -14.75
CA MET A 164 -12.64 -19.92 -15.00
C MET A 164 -13.31 -21.25 -15.41
N PRO A 165 -14.63 -21.39 -15.20
CA PRO A 165 -15.39 -22.51 -15.76
C PRO A 165 -15.20 -22.63 -17.28
N PRO A 166 -15.33 -23.85 -17.85
CA PRO A 166 -15.37 -24.06 -19.29
C PRO A 166 -16.43 -23.19 -19.97
N GLN A 167 -16.24 -22.89 -21.26
CA GLN A 167 -17.20 -22.11 -22.04
C GLN A 167 -18.60 -22.77 -22.02
N GLY A 168 -19.63 -21.99 -21.73
CA GLY A 168 -21.02 -22.47 -21.61
C GLY A 168 -21.38 -23.00 -20.22
N GLU A 169 -20.46 -22.95 -19.25
CA GLU A 169 -20.71 -23.26 -17.85
C GLU A 169 -20.55 -22.01 -16.97
N VAL A 170 -21.27 -21.98 -15.86
CA VAL A 170 -21.22 -20.92 -14.86
C VAL A 170 -21.08 -21.53 -13.47
N GLU A 171 -20.19 -20.97 -12.63
CA GLU A 171 -20.01 -21.36 -11.24
C GLU A 171 -20.73 -20.37 -10.31
N TYR A 172 -21.55 -20.94 -9.43
CA TYR A 172 -22.20 -20.25 -8.33
C TYR A 172 -21.66 -20.73 -6.99
N LEU A 173 -21.57 -19.83 -6.04
CA LEU A 173 -21.26 -20.14 -4.64
C LEU A 173 -22.49 -19.84 -3.79
N ALA A 174 -22.87 -20.77 -2.93
CA ALA A 174 -23.73 -20.51 -1.79
C ALA A 174 -22.93 -20.66 -0.50
N VAL A 175 -23.00 -19.65 0.37
CA VAL A 175 -22.42 -19.71 1.72
C VAL A 175 -23.57 -19.68 2.71
N HIS A 176 -23.81 -20.80 3.37
CA HIS A 176 -24.80 -20.94 4.43
C HIS A 176 -24.10 -20.79 5.78
N ASP A 177 -24.45 -19.74 6.50
CA ASP A 177 -23.87 -19.38 7.78
C ASP A 177 -24.72 -19.99 8.91
N PHE A 178 -24.05 -20.60 9.89
CA PHE A 178 -24.67 -21.27 11.03
C PHE A 178 -23.98 -20.92 12.34
N GLU A 179 -24.75 -20.99 13.41
CA GLU A 179 -24.27 -21.07 14.79
C GLU A 179 -23.37 -22.30 15.00
N ALA A 180 -22.48 -22.25 15.99
CA ALA A 180 -21.58 -23.37 16.31
C ALA A 180 -22.37 -24.63 16.69
N LYS A 181 -23.49 -24.46 17.39
CA LYS A 181 -24.47 -25.52 17.67
C LYS A 181 -25.64 -25.35 16.71
N ASN A 182 -25.76 -26.25 15.76
CA ASN A 182 -26.76 -26.19 14.69
C ASN A 182 -27.36 -27.56 14.39
N GLY A 183 -28.38 -27.59 13.53
CA GLY A 183 -29.10 -28.77 13.08
C GLY A 183 -28.60 -29.34 11.75
N LEU A 184 -27.37 -29.04 11.32
CA LEU A 184 -26.83 -29.65 10.10
C LEU A 184 -26.82 -31.17 10.22
N ASN A 185 -27.31 -31.82 9.16
CA ASN A 185 -27.51 -33.28 9.06
C ASN A 185 -28.70 -33.79 9.89
N GLY A 186 -29.46 -32.89 10.50
CA GLY A 186 -30.76 -33.19 11.12
C GLY A 186 -31.90 -33.33 10.09
N PRO A 187 -33.13 -33.57 10.58
CA PRO A 187 -34.31 -33.82 9.75
C PRO A 187 -34.61 -32.69 8.75
N GLU A 188 -34.47 -31.44 9.15
CA GLU A 188 -34.72 -30.27 8.31
C GLU A 188 -33.69 -30.17 7.17
N HIS A 189 -32.42 -30.48 7.47
CA HIS A 189 -31.36 -30.51 6.46
C HIS A 189 -31.55 -31.68 5.49
N GLU A 190 -32.00 -32.84 5.97
CA GLU A 190 -32.38 -33.96 5.10
C GLU A 190 -33.59 -33.62 4.23
N ALA A 191 -34.61 -32.96 4.78
CA ALA A 191 -35.79 -32.54 4.01
C ALA A 191 -35.39 -31.59 2.87
N ALA A 192 -34.53 -30.60 3.14
CA ALA A 192 -34.01 -29.67 2.13
C ALA A 192 -33.20 -30.36 1.02
N ARG A 193 -32.67 -31.56 1.27
CA ARG A 193 -31.91 -32.35 0.28
C ARG A 193 -32.75 -33.33 -0.54
N ASN A 194 -34.00 -33.56 -0.18
CA ASN A 194 -34.81 -34.65 -0.74
C ASN A 194 -36.05 -34.20 -1.54
N THR A 195 -36.14 -32.92 -1.92
CA THR A 195 -37.25 -32.39 -2.74
C THR A 195 -37.18 -32.88 -4.20
N PRO A 196 -38.33 -33.00 -4.89
CA PRO A 196 -38.36 -33.31 -6.31
C PRO A 196 -37.61 -32.29 -7.19
N TRP A 197 -37.75 -30.98 -6.91
CA TRP A 197 -37.10 -29.94 -7.70
C TRP A 197 -35.58 -30.00 -7.54
N ARG A 198 -35.07 -30.15 -6.31
CA ARG A 198 -33.63 -30.37 -6.08
C ARG A 198 -33.09 -31.56 -6.86
N LYS A 199 -33.81 -32.69 -6.91
CA LYS A 199 -33.36 -33.86 -7.68
C LYS A 199 -33.15 -33.50 -9.15
N SER A 200 -34.11 -32.80 -9.75
CA SER A 200 -33.99 -32.31 -11.13
C SER A 200 -32.83 -31.33 -11.32
N ILE A 201 -32.58 -30.44 -10.34
CA ILE A 201 -31.45 -29.53 -10.37
C ILE A 201 -30.12 -30.28 -10.30
N ILE A 202 -29.99 -31.26 -9.40
CA ILE A 202 -28.74 -32.03 -9.23
C ILE A 202 -28.38 -32.81 -10.51
N GLU A 203 -29.36 -33.26 -11.29
CA GLU A 203 -29.11 -33.88 -12.61
C GLU A 203 -28.45 -32.92 -13.62
N LYS A 204 -28.62 -31.60 -13.43
CA LYS A 204 -28.04 -30.54 -14.28
C LYS A 204 -26.67 -30.06 -13.79
N VAL A 205 -26.24 -30.46 -12.60
CA VAL A 205 -24.95 -30.07 -12.02
C VAL A 205 -23.82 -30.80 -12.72
N VAL A 206 -22.90 -30.05 -13.32
CA VAL A 206 -21.74 -30.61 -14.04
C VAL A 206 -20.50 -30.73 -13.16
N TRP A 207 -20.43 -29.93 -12.09
CA TRP A 207 -19.37 -30.01 -11.08
C TRP A 207 -19.87 -29.41 -9.77
N GLN A 208 -19.40 -29.94 -8.64
CA GLN A 208 -19.68 -29.35 -7.33
C GLN A 208 -18.54 -29.61 -6.35
N GLN A 209 -18.40 -28.71 -5.39
CA GLN A 209 -17.57 -28.85 -4.22
C GLN A 209 -18.31 -28.32 -3.01
N ARG A 210 -18.24 -29.07 -1.90
CA ARG A 210 -18.81 -28.66 -0.62
C ARG A 210 -17.71 -28.60 0.42
N ARG A 211 -17.58 -27.48 1.10
CA ARG A 211 -16.63 -27.25 2.19
C ARG A 211 -17.34 -26.80 3.44
N THR A 212 -16.88 -27.28 4.60
CA THR A 212 -17.33 -26.78 5.90
C THR A 212 -16.17 -26.08 6.59
N TRP A 213 -16.42 -24.89 7.11
CA TRP A 213 -15.43 -24.00 7.66
C TRP A 213 -15.86 -23.54 9.06
N SER A 214 -14.99 -23.68 10.06
CA SER A 214 -15.19 -23.11 11.39
C SER A 214 -14.43 -21.79 11.50
N HIS A 215 -15.08 -20.77 12.05
CA HIS A 215 -14.44 -19.48 12.28
C HIS A 215 -13.22 -19.64 13.19
N HIS A 216 -12.16 -18.92 12.87
CA HIS A 216 -10.90 -18.97 13.59
C HIS A 216 -10.49 -17.60 14.13
N LEU A 217 -10.61 -16.56 13.31
CA LEU A 217 -10.18 -15.20 13.64
C LEU A 217 -10.90 -14.20 12.75
N THR A 218 -11.30 -13.07 13.30
CA THR A 218 -11.64 -11.86 12.53
C THR A 218 -10.44 -10.94 12.56
N PHE A 219 -10.04 -10.41 11.41
CA PHE A 219 -8.93 -9.46 11.38
C PHE A 219 -9.37 -8.12 11.97
N ASP A 220 -8.46 -7.51 12.72
CA ASP A 220 -8.54 -6.09 13.03
C ASP A 220 -7.77 -5.32 11.95
N ALA A 221 -8.30 -4.18 11.52
CA ALA A 221 -7.49 -3.23 10.76
C ALA A 221 -6.35 -2.76 11.68
N LEU A 222 -5.11 -2.79 11.20
CA LEU A 222 -4.01 -2.15 11.95
C LEU A 222 -4.38 -0.68 12.16
N GLU A 223 -4.45 -0.23 13.41
CA GLU A 223 -4.71 1.18 13.73
C GLU A 223 -3.71 2.08 12.98
N GLU A 224 -4.23 3.06 12.25
CA GLU A 224 -3.43 4.17 11.76
C GLU A 224 -3.58 5.29 12.79
N PRO A 225 -2.50 5.74 13.44
CA PRO A 225 -2.54 7.07 14.02
C PRO A 225 -2.95 8.04 12.90
N PRO A 226 -3.75 9.09 13.17
CA PRO A 226 -4.25 10.03 12.15
C PRO A 226 -3.15 10.79 11.38
N SER A 227 -1.88 10.50 11.65
CA SER A 227 -0.66 11.05 11.06
C SER A 227 0.29 9.96 10.56
N SER A 228 -0.19 8.75 10.23
CA SER A 228 0.66 7.67 9.71
C SER A 228 -0.06 6.74 8.74
N VAL A 229 0.64 6.28 7.70
CA VAL A 229 0.18 5.28 6.74
C VAL A 229 1.17 4.11 6.75
N ILE A 230 0.69 2.87 6.93
CA ILE A 230 1.52 1.68 6.66
C ILE A 230 1.28 1.25 5.21
N THR A 231 2.37 1.24 4.45
CA THR A 231 2.43 0.78 3.05
C THR A 231 2.12 -0.71 2.93
N THR A 232 1.86 -1.17 1.71
CA THR A 232 1.53 -2.58 1.44
C THR A 232 2.66 -3.56 1.74
N ASP A 233 3.88 -3.06 1.95
CA ASP A 233 5.05 -3.85 2.33
C ASP A 233 5.48 -3.65 3.78
N GLY A 234 4.69 -2.94 4.59
CA GLY A 234 4.92 -2.80 6.03
C GLY A 234 5.69 -1.54 6.45
N ALA A 235 6.14 -0.68 5.53
CA ALA A 235 6.81 0.57 5.88
C ALA A 235 5.82 1.58 6.48
N GLU A 236 6.22 2.23 7.58
CA GLU A 236 5.47 3.32 8.19
C GLU A 236 5.86 4.68 7.58
N LEU A 237 4.88 5.37 6.99
CA LEU A 237 4.98 6.73 6.49
C LEU A 237 4.24 7.68 7.42
N ARG A 238 4.94 8.18 8.44
CA ARG A 238 4.41 9.24 9.31
C ARG A 238 4.27 10.52 8.50
N PHE A 239 3.09 11.13 8.47
CA PHE A 239 2.79 12.30 7.68
C PHE A 239 2.07 13.40 8.48
N GLN A 240 2.15 14.62 7.98
CA GLN A 240 1.39 15.78 8.43
C GLN A 240 0.77 16.45 7.21
N LEU A 241 -0.53 16.73 7.29
CA LEU A 241 -1.28 17.40 6.24
C LEU A 241 -1.98 18.63 6.85
N GLU A 242 -1.55 19.82 6.48
CA GLU A 242 -1.94 21.08 7.11
C GLU A 242 -2.33 22.15 6.08
N GLY A 243 -3.05 23.19 6.51
CA GLY A 243 -3.65 24.20 5.63
C GLY A 243 -5.12 23.94 5.31
N ASN A 244 -5.73 24.80 4.50
CA ASN A 244 -7.15 24.72 4.17
C ASN A 244 -7.41 23.50 3.27
N PRO A 245 -8.38 22.62 3.59
CA PRO A 245 -8.73 21.45 2.76
C PRO A 245 -9.10 21.76 1.30
N SER A 246 -9.52 23.00 1.01
CA SER A 246 -9.91 23.44 -0.34
C SER A 246 -8.74 23.97 -1.18
N ASP A 247 -7.57 24.19 -0.57
CA ASP A 247 -6.41 24.76 -1.26
C ASP A 247 -5.66 23.70 -2.08
N PRO A 248 -4.96 24.10 -3.16
CA PRO A 248 -4.10 23.21 -3.90
C PRO A 248 -3.02 22.59 -3.00
N VAL A 249 -2.72 21.30 -3.21
CA VAL A 249 -1.79 20.57 -2.34
C VAL A 249 -0.35 20.66 -2.85
N ILE A 250 0.59 20.97 -1.96
CA ILE A 250 2.03 20.83 -2.19
C ILE A 250 2.57 19.72 -1.28
N VAL A 251 3.30 18.77 -1.85
CA VAL A 251 3.98 17.69 -1.12
C VAL A 251 5.44 18.08 -0.88
N CYS A 252 5.96 17.92 0.33
CA CYS A 252 7.37 18.09 0.67
C CYS A 252 8.03 16.75 1.06
N ILE A 253 9.14 16.41 0.39
CA ILE A 253 9.89 15.15 0.58
C ILE A 253 11.28 15.43 1.12
N ASN A 254 11.64 14.77 2.22
CA ASN A 254 12.83 15.10 3.00
C ASN A 254 14.13 14.64 2.36
N SER A 255 15.25 15.18 2.86
CA SER A 255 16.57 14.60 2.65
C SER A 255 16.70 13.28 3.41
N ILE A 256 17.66 12.44 3.04
CA ILE A 256 18.03 11.27 3.85
C ILE A 256 18.41 11.72 5.27
N LEU A 257 18.26 10.89 6.30
CA LEU A 257 18.59 11.21 7.71
C LEU A 257 17.75 12.33 8.36
N THR A 258 16.77 12.89 7.65
CA THR A 258 15.93 13.98 8.17
C THR A 258 14.46 13.58 8.22
N ASN A 259 13.66 14.34 8.97
CA ASN A 259 12.22 14.14 9.07
C ASN A 259 11.43 15.32 8.50
N LEU A 260 10.11 15.18 8.50
CA LEU A 260 9.17 16.13 7.93
C LEU A 260 9.32 17.56 8.47
N HIS A 261 9.92 17.75 9.65
CA HIS A 261 10.12 19.06 10.27
C HIS A 261 11.22 19.91 9.61
N ILE A 262 12.03 19.36 8.68
CA ILE A 262 12.93 20.22 7.87
C ILE A 262 12.17 21.23 7.01
N TRP A 263 10.87 21.01 6.82
CA TRP A 263 9.99 21.83 6.01
C TRP A 263 9.07 22.73 6.83
N ASP A 264 9.23 22.84 8.15
CA ASP A 264 8.29 23.61 9.01
C ASP A 264 8.14 25.06 8.54
N ASP A 265 9.24 25.76 8.26
CA ASP A 265 9.20 27.16 7.84
C ASP A 265 8.63 27.32 6.40
N VAL A 266 8.95 26.39 5.50
CA VAL A 266 8.37 26.34 4.14
C VAL A 266 6.87 26.07 4.19
N ALA A 267 6.42 25.13 5.02
CA ALA A 267 5.01 24.82 5.20
C ALA A 267 4.26 26.04 5.77
N LYS A 268 4.85 26.75 6.73
CA LYS A 268 4.29 27.98 7.28
C LYS A 268 4.14 29.07 6.21
N ALA A 269 5.17 29.30 5.39
CA ALA A 269 5.09 30.29 4.31
C ALA A 269 3.99 29.93 3.29
N LEU A 270 3.92 28.66 2.86
CA LEU A 270 2.92 28.20 1.89
C LEU A 270 1.49 28.24 2.42
N THR A 271 1.28 27.89 3.69
CA THR A 271 -0.06 27.89 4.32
C THR A 271 -0.55 29.29 4.69
N THR A 272 0.35 30.23 4.94
CA THR A 272 0.00 31.64 5.18
C THR A 272 -0.11 32.46 3.90
N GLY A 273 0.51 31.97 2.83
CA GLY A 273 0.29 32.41 1.46
C GLY A 273 1.53 32.98 0.80
N VAL A 274 1.72 32.63 -0.47
CA VAL A 274 2.74 33.20 -1.36
C VAL A 274 2.05 33.68 -2.63
N ASN A 275 2.41 34.87 -3.12
CA ASN A 275 1.75 35.49 -4.29
C ASN A 275 0.21 35.59 -4.19
N GLY A 276 -0.33 35.75 -2.97
CA GLY A 276 -1.77 35.83 -2.74
C GLY A 276 -2.52 34.50 -2.78
N GLN A 277 -1.81 33.37 -2.91
CA GLN A 277 -2.37 32.02 -2.88
C GLN A 277 -1.88 31.27 -1.63
N THR A 278 -2.80 30.65 -0.90
CA THR A 278 -2.49 29.69 0.17
C THR A 278 -2.48 28.28 -0.37
N TYR A 279 -1.67 27.41 0.22
CA TYR A 279 -1.57 26.00 -0.16
C TYR A 279 -1.82 25.11 1.04
N ARG A 280 -2.37 23.93 0.76
CA ARG A 280 -2.38 22.81 1.70
C ARG A 280 -1.05 22.06 1.56
N VAL A 281 -0.39 21.72 2.65
CA VAL A 281 0.95 21.13 2.62
C VAL A 281 0.92 19.73 3.21
N LEU A 282 1.35 18.75 2.41
CA LEU A 282 1.59 17.36 2.84
C LEU A 282 3.09 17.16 3.06
N ARG A 283 3.48 16.73 4.24
CA ARG A 283 4.88 16.38 4.56
C ARG A 283 4.90 14.99 5.17
N TYR A 284 5.92 14.20 4.88
CA TYR A 284 6.00 12.85 5.44
C TYR A 284 7.44 12.41 5.64
N ASN A 285 7.62 11.50 6.59
CA ASN A 285 8.86 10.77 6.77
C ASN A 285 8.92 9.65 5.73
N SER A 286 9.97 9.64 4.93
CA SER A 286 10.24 8.52 4.02
C SER A 286 10.47 7.23 4.82
N ARG A 287 10.20 6.08 4.18
CA ARG A 287 10.49 4.76 4.76
C ARG A 287 11.92 4.70 5.33
N GLY A 288 12.09 3.95 6.42
CA GLY A 288 13.39 3.83 7.10
C GLY A 288 13.80 5.02 7.97
N TYR A 289 13.00 6.08 8.09
CA TYR A 289 13.23 7.08 9.15
C TYR A 289 12.69 6.61 10.51
N SER A 290 11.57 5.87 10.54
CA SER A 290 11.00 5.31 11.77
C SER A 290 11.84 4.14 12.33
N GLN A 291 11.67 3.82 13.62
CA GLN A 291 12.45 2.80 14.33
C GLN A 291 12.14 1.34 13.92
N GLN A 292 11.33 1.11 12.89
CA GLN A 292 10.86 -0.22 12.48
C GLN A 292 11.23 -0.53 11.01
N ALA A 293 12.45 -0.20 10.63
CA ALA A 293 12.94 -0.33 9.26
C ALA A 293 12.86 -1.78 8.74
N GLU A 294 13.08 -2.75 9.64
CA GLU A 294 13.10 -4.19 9.37
C GLU A 294 11.77 -4.76 8.83
N ARG A 295 10.68 -4.00 8.94
CA ARG A 295 9.35 -4.44 8.51
C ARG A 295 9.13 -4.33 7.01
N SER A 296 10.00 -3.65 6.26
CA SER A 296 9.72 -3.26 4.87
C SER A 296 10.83 -3.59 3.88
N ASN A 297 10.55 -3.44 2.58
CA ASN A 297 11.57 -3.66 1.56
C ASN A 297 12.62 -2.51 1.54
N PRO A 298 13.89 -2.82 1.18
CA PRO A 298 14.93 -1.81 1.01
C PRO A 298 14.55 -0.73 0.01
N ALA A 299 14.92 0.53 0.30
CA ALA A 299 14.54 1.66 -0.53
C ALA A 299 15.18 1.61 -1.93
N ARG A 300 14.37 2.00 -2.92
CA ARG A 300 14.75 2.26 -4.31
C ARG A 300 13.95 3.48 -4.76
N PHE A 301 14.46 4.31 -5.68
CA PHE A 301 13.71 5.50 -6.09
C PHE A 301 12.34 5.20 -6.71
N ASP A 302 12.17 4.05 -7.37
CA ASP A 302 10.86 3.62 -7.84
C ASP A 302 9.91 3.33 -6.67
N LEU A 303 10.40 2.66 -5.62
CA LEU A 303 9.64 2.38 -4.41
C LEU A 303 9.32 3.64 -3.60
N LEU A 304 10.26 4.60 -3.53
CA LEU A 304 10.01 5.90 -2.86
C LEU A 304 8.96 6.74 -3.60
N ALA A 305 8.87 6.63 -4.92
CA ALA A 305 7.81 7.24 -5.71
C ALA A 305 6.47 6.50 -5.52
N ASP A 306 6.48 5.17 -5.47
CA ASP A 306 5.31 4.34 -5.19
C ASP A 306 4.76 4.59 -3.76
N ASP A 307 5.64 4.83 -2.79
CA ASP A 307 5.26 5.24 -1.42
C ASP A 307 4.45 6.55 -1.42
N LEU A 308 4.90 7.54 -2.20
CA LEU A 308 4.18 8.80 -2.33
C LEU A 308 2.82 8.59 -3.01
N GLU A 309 2.79 7.82 -4.10
CA GLU A 309 1.54 7.47 -4.79
C GLU A 309 0.56 6.76 -3.84
N TYR A 310 1.05 5.81 -3.04
CA TYR A 310 0.27 5.12 -2.02
C TYR A 310 -0.24 6.09 -0.96
N LEU A 311 0.62 6.94 -0.40
CA LEU A 311 0.25 7.94 0.60
C LEU A 311 -0.85 8.86 0.08
N LEU A 312 -0.70 9.40 -1.14
CA LEU A 312 -1.69 10.28 -1.77
C LEU A 312 -3.05 9.60 -1.91
N GLN A 313 -3.09 8.35 -2.37
CA GLN A 313 -4.34 7.58 -2.46
C GLN A 313 -4.97 7.32 -1.09
N ARG A 314 -4.15 7.08 -0.05
CA ARG A 314 -4.61 6.86 1.33
C ARG A 314 -5.22 8.10 1.95
N VAL A 315 -4.67 9.28 1.65
CA VAL A 315 -5.22 10.56 2.13
C VAL A 315 -6.28 11.18 1.20
N GLY A 316 -6.68 10.46 0.15
CA GLY A 316 -7.75 10.88 -0.76
C GLY A 316 -7.35 11.99 -1.73
N LEU A 317 -6.10 12.03 -2.16
CA LEU A 317 -5.56 13.01 -3.11
C LEU A 317 -5.20 12.33 -4.43
N ASP A 318 -6.00 12.55 -5.47
CA ASP A 318 -5.75 11.98 -6.81
C ASP A 318 -4.65 12.74 -7.57
N LYS A 319 -4.55 14.05 -7.36
CA LYS A 319 -3.60 14.93 -8.03
C LYS A 319 -3.18 16.07 -7.10
N VAL A 320 -1.89 16.42 -7.11
CA VAL A 320 -1.33 17.52 -6.33
C VAL A 320 -0.82 18.65 -7.21
N HIS A 321 -0.77 19.87 -6.68
CA HIS A 321 -0.27 21.03 -7.41
C HIS A 321 1.24 20.94 -7.62
N ALA A 322 2.00 20.60 -6.58
CA ALA A 322 3.44 20.40 -6.70
C ALA A 322 3.97 19.29 -5.80
N VAL A 323 5.02 18.62 -6.27
CA VAL A 323 5.87 17.75 -5.46
C VAL A 323 7.26 18.38 -5.35
N MET A 324 7.64 18.74 -4.13
CA MET A 324 8.90 19.40 -3.80
C MET A 324 9.76 18.49 -2.92
N GLY A 325 11.05 18.36 -3.22
CA GLY A 325 11.93 17.57 -2.38
C GLY A 325 13.39 17.98 -2.48
N VAL A 326 14.16 17.67 -1.43
CA VAL A 326 15.60 17.96 -1.35
C VAL A 326 16.42 16.67 -1.31
N SER A 327 17.57 16.65 -1.98
CA SER A 327 18.50 15.52 -1.96
C SER A 327 17.82 14.21 -2.39
N MET A 328 17.76 13.20 -1.51
CA MET A 328 16.97 11.98 -1.75
C MET A 328 15.51 12.29 -2.13
N GLY A 329 14.86 13.23 -1.44
CA GLY A 329 13.51 13.69 -1.78
C GLY A 329 13.43 14.41 -3.12
N GLY A 330 14.49 15.11 -3.54
CA GLY A 330 14.57 15.75 -4.86
C GLY A 330 14.64 14.74 -5.99
N VAL A 331 15.41 13.65 -5.81
CA VAL A 331 15.41 12.54 -6.77
C VAL A 331 14.07 11.82 -6.79
N THR A 332 13.43 11.63 -5.63
CA THR A 332 12.08 11.08 -5.55
C THR A 332 11.06 11.95 -6.28
N ALA A 333 11.10 13.27 -6.15
CA ALA A 333 10.23 14.19 -6.87
C ALA A 333 10.39 14.08 -8.40
N ILE A 334 11.65 14.02 -8.90
CA ILE A 334 11.94 13.78 -10.32
C ILE A 334 11.40 12.41 -10.75
N ASN A 335 11.64 11.36 -9.97
CA ASN A 335 11.19 10.01 -10.33
C ASN A 335 9.66 9.87 -10.28
N PHE A 336 8.99 10.60 -9.39
CA PHE A 336 7.53 10.69 -9.35
C PHE A 336 6.99 11.37 -10.62
N ALA A 337 7.63 12.44 -11.09
CA ALA A 337 7.27 13.07 -12.38
C ALA A 337 7.47 12.15 -13.59
N ILE A 338 8.41 11.20 -13.52
CA ILE A 338 8.61 10.19 -14.57
C ILE A 338 7.52 9.11 -14.51
N ARG A 339 7.16 8.64 -13.30
CA ARG A 339 6.31 7.46 -13.10
C ARG A 339 4.82 7.76 -13.04
N HIS A 340 4.46 8.92 -12.49
CA HIS A 340 3.09 9.35 -12.21
C HIS A 340 2.83 10.78 -12.74
N PRO A 341 3.17 11.10 -14.00
CA PRO A 341 3.06 12.45 -14.54
C PRO A 341 1.64 13.04 -14.47
N GLU A 342 0.61 12.19 -14.38
CA GLU A 342 -0.78 12.57 -14.22
C GLU A 342 -1.17 13.03 -12.80
N MET A 343 -0.40 12.64 -11.78
CA MET A 343 -0.71 12.89 -10.36
C MET A 343 -0.11 14.20 -9.82
N LEU A 344 0.62 14.96 -10.63
CA LEU A 344 1.18 16.26 -10.25
C LEU A 344 1.10 17.29 -11.38
N GLU A 345 1.01 18.58 -11.04
CA GLU A 345 1.07 19.67 -12.01
C GLU A 345 2.49 20.21 -12.19
N LYS A 346 3.28 20.24 -11.12
CA LYS A 346 4.65 20.76 -11.08
C LYS A 346 5.55 19.90 -10.20
N PHE A 347 6.86 19.92 -10.44
CA PHE A 347 7.84 19.37 -9.49
C PHE A 347 8.95 20.38 -9.16
N ILE A 348 9.48 20.31 -7.95
CA ILE A 348 10.61 21.11 -7.48
C ILE A 348 11.65 20.15 -6.90
N ALA A 349 12.87 20.14 -7.44
CA ALA A 349 13.94 19.27 -6.99
C ALA A 349 15.14 20.09 -6.53
N CYS A 350 15.50 19.95 -5.27
CA CYS A 350 16.58 20.69 -4.63
C CYS A 350 17.79 19.79 -4.39
N ASP A 351 19.00 20.27 -4.68
CA ASP A 351 20.28 19.74 -4.19
C ASP A 351 20.42 18.22 -4.33
N CYS A 352 20.09 17.72 -5.52
CA CYS A 352 20.04 16.29 -5.83
C CYS A 352 20.83 15.95 -7.09
N ASN A 353 21.02 14.66 -7.38
CA ASN A 353 21.61 14.19 -8.63
C ASN A 353 20.67 13.20 -9.32
N ILE A 354 20.76 13.04 -10.64
CA ILE A 354 19.92 12.09 -11.41
C ILE A 354 20.57 10.72 -11.59
N ALA A 355 21.81 10.53 -11.13
CA ALA A 355 22.47 9.24 -11.13
C ALA A 355 23.50 9.14 -9.99
N SER A 356 23.70 7.93 -9.47
CA SER A 356 24.82 7.63 -8.60
C SER A 356 26.13 7.59 -9.39
N SER A 357 27.25 7.62 -8.65
CA SER A 357 28.59 7.44 -9.20
C SER A 357 29.38 6.46 -8.31
N PRO A 358 30.41 5.77 -8.84
CA PRO A 358 31.23 4.88 -8.01
C PRO A 358 31.81 5.57 -6.78
N ALA A 359 32.24 6.82 -6.91
CA ALA A 359 32.74 7.62 -5.78
C ALA A 359 31.65 7.89 -4.72
N ASN A 360 30.41 8.17 -5.15
CA ASN A 360 29.28 8.34 -4.24
C ASN A 360 28.97 7.04 -3.49
N ASN A 361 29.06 5.90 -4.17
CA ASN A 361 28.80 4.58 -3.57
C ASN A 361 29.82 4.26 -2.48
N THR A 362 31.11 4.51 -2.74
CA THR A 362 32.16 4.38 -1.73
C THR A 362 31.89 5.30 -0.54
N ALA A 363 31.56 6.57 -0.79
CA ALA A 363 31.27 7.53 0.28
C ALA A 363 30.06 7.13 1.15
N TRP A 364 29.01 6.54 0.56
CA TRP A 364 27.89 5.99 1.35
C TRP A 364 28.31 4.79 2.20
N GLY A 365 29.12 3.88 1.65
CA GLY A 365 29.69 2.77 2.42
C GLY A 365 30.50 3.25 3.62
N GLU A 366 31.38 4.24 3.43
CA GLU A 366 32.16 4.84 4.52
C GLU A 366 31.29 5.50 5.59
N ARG A 367 30.18 6.15 5.19
CA ARG A 367 29.22 6.76 6.14
C ARG A 367 28.46 5.71 6.96
N ILE A 368 28.07 4.59 6.34
CA ILE A 368 27.44 3.46 7.03
C ILE A 368 28.42 2.88 8.05
N GLU A 369 29.67 2.66 7.66
CA GLU A 369 30.69 2.13 8.57
C GLU A 369 31.05 3.11 9.69
N LEU A 370 31.04 4.42 9.42
CA LEU A 370 31.16 5.45 10.46
C LEU A 370 30.01 5.37 11.47
N ALA A 371 28.77 5.29 10.98
CA ALA A 371 27.59 5.17 11.85
C ALA A 371 27.62 3.89 12.68
N LYS A 372 27.99 2.75 12.09
CA LYS A 372 28.12 1.47 12.79
C LYS A 372 29.24 1.47 13.84
N SER A 373 30.39 2.04 13.52
CA SER A 373 31.57 1.99 14.39
C SER A 373 31.59 3.06 15.48
N LYS A 374 31.04 4.25 15.21
CA LYS A 374 31.10 5.42 16.10
C LYS A 374 29.74 6.02 16.48
N GLY A 375 28.65 5.44 15.97
CA GLY A 375 27.29 5.90 16.23
C GLY A 375 26.82 7.04 15.33
N MET A 376 25.52 7.32 15.39
CA MET A 376 24.86 8.33 14.57
C MET A 376 25.36 9.75 14.85
N GLY A 377 25.80 10.07 16.07
CA GLY A 377 26.37 11.38 16.41
C GLY A 377 27.63 11.72 15.61
N ALA A 378 28.55 10.76 15.48
CA ALA A 378 29.76 10.97 14.66
C ALA A 378 29.44 11.16 13.17
N LEU A 379 28.41 10.47 12.67
CA LEU A 379 27.89 10.69 11.32
C LEU A 379 27.24 12.08 11.19
N ALA A 380 26.51 12.51 12.21
CA ALA A 380 25.84 13.81 12.26
C ALA A 380 26.87 14.94 12.15
N ASP A 381 27.94 14.93 12.95
CA ASP A 381 29.02 15.93 12.91
C ASP A 381 29.62 16.12 11.50
N VAL A 382 29.91 15.01 10.81
CA VAL A 382 30.47 15.04 9.45
C VAL A 382 29.41 15.49 8.44
N THR A 383 28.14 15.11 8.65
CA THR A 383 27.03 15.49 7.78
C THR A 383 26.76 16.99 7.85
N MET A 384 26.75 17.57 9.05
CA MET A 384 26.50 18.99 9.27
C MET A 384 27.54 19.88 8.58
N LYS A 385 28.82 19.54 8.73
CA LYS A 385 29.92 20.27 8.06
C LYS A 385 29.84 20.26 6.54
N ARG A 386 29.21 19.22 5.97
CA ARG A 386 29.02 19.06 4.54
C ARG A 386 27.75 19.75 4.04
N TRP A 387 26.69 19.71 4.83
CA TRP A 387 25.37 20.20 4.42
C TRP A 387 25.21 21.70 4.57
N PHE A 388 25.81 22.29 5.60
CA PHE A 388 25.73 23.72 5.84
C PHE A 388 27.04 24.39 5.41
N THR A 389 26.92 25.62 4.92
CA THR A 389 28.08 26.50 4.72
C THR A 389 28.70 26.85 6.07
N GLU A 390 30.02 27.12 6.09
CA GLU A 390 30.76 27.42 7.32
C GLU A 390 30.10 28.49 8.22
N PRO A 391 29.56 29.61 7.68
CA PRO A 391 28.88 30.61 8.51
C PRO A 391 27.62 30.07 9.24
N ASN A 392 26.99 29.02 8.71
CA ASN A 392 25.74 28.47 9.22
C ASN A 392 25.91 27.22 10.08
N HIS A 393 27.13 26.71 10.30
CA HIS A 393 27.38 25.48 11.09
C HIS A 393 26.80 25.56 12.51
N GLU A 394 26.78 26.74 13.11
CA GLU A 394 26.27 26.98 14.47
C GLU A 394 24.85 27.58 14.51
N SER A 395 24.19 27.67 13.35
CA SER A 395 22.83 28.20 13.25
C SER A 395 21.81 27.31 13.98
N GLU A 396 20.68 27.89 14.38
CA GLU A 396 19.59 27.12 15.00
C GLU A 396 19.04 26.05 14.06
N ASN A 397 19.02 26.32 12.75
CA ASN A 397 18.61 25.33 11.75
C ASN A 397 19.63 24.19 11.63
N ALA A 398 20.94 24.48 11.71
CA ALA A 398 21.94 23.43 11.77
C ALA A 398 21.79 22.55 13.02
N LYS A 399 21.54 23.13 14.19
CA LYS A 399 21.30 22.37 15.43
C LYS A 399 20.05 21.50 15.35
N LYS A 400 18.96 21.99 14.75
CA LYS A 400 17.75 21.20 14.51
C LYS A 400 18.05 19.99 13.62
N VAL A 401 18.75 20.19 12.51
CA VAL A 401 19.09 19.11 11.58
C VAL A 401 20.07 18.12 12.21
N LEU A 402 21.06 18.60 12.99
CA LEU A 402 21.96 17.75 13.76
C LEU A 402 21.17 16.76 14.62
N ALA A 403 20.21 17.25 15.42
CA ALA A 403 19.36 16.41 16.26
C ALA A 403 18.53 15.39 15.45
N MET A 404 18.05 15.76 14.26
CA MET A 404 17.34 14.82 13.38
C MET A 404 18.23 13.68 12.90
N VAL A 405 19.48 13.99 12.55
CA VAL A 405 20.46 13.01 12.06
C VAL A 405 20.90 12.09 13.21
N GLU A 406 21.12 12.64 14.40
CA GLU A 406 21.47 11.87 15.61
C GLU A 406 20.38 10.85 16.00
N GLN A 407 19.11 11.21 15.79
CA GLN A 407 17.94 10.38 16.13
C GLN A 407 17.53 9.41 15.02
N ALA A 408 18.11 9.54 13.82
CA ALA A 408 17.74 8.67 12.70
C ALA A 408 18.13 7.21 12.99
N SER A 409 17.29 6.27 12.54
CA SER A 409 17.57 4.84 12.64
C SER A 409 18.84 4.49 11.85
N LEU A 410 19.81 3.83 12.48
CA LEU A 410 21.01 3.34 11.80
C LEU A 410 20.64 2.33 10.72
N ASP A 411 19.78 1.36 11.05
CA ASP A 411 19.35 0.31 10.12
C ASP A 411 18.58 0.92 8.96
N GLY A 412 17.64 1.82 9.26
CA GLY A 412 16.88 2.52 8.23
C GLY A 412 17.71 3.48 7.39
N PHE A 413 18.75 4.10 7.95
CA PHE A 413 19.76 4.83 7.18
C PHE A 413 20.50 3.89 6.22
N ALA A 414 21.00 2.76 6.70
CA ALA A 414 21.71 1.79 5.89
C ALA A 414 20.84 1.25 4.74
N GLU A 415 19.57 0.92 5.01
CA GLU A 415 18.62 0.50 3.97
C GLU A 415 18.36 1.61 2.94
N ASN A 416 18.17 2.85 3.37
CA ASN A 416 17.94 3.99 2.48
C ASN A 416 19.15 4.32 1.60
N THR A 417 20.37 4.11 2.08
CA THR A 417 21.56 4.29 1.23
C THR A 417 21.56 3.39 0.00
N GLY A 418 20.86 2.24 0.05
CA GLY A 418 20.68 1.36 -1.10
C GLY A 418 20.10 2.09 -2.32
N ALA A 419 19.12 2.99 -2.11
CA ALA A 419 18.55 3.81 -3.17
C ALA A 419 19.58 4.76 -3.80
N LEU A 420 20.50 5.27 -2.99
CA LEU A 420 21.50 6.28 -3.39
C LEU A 420 22.77 5.69 -4.01
N CYS A 421 22.99 4.38 -3.88
CA CYS A 421 24.15 3.68 -4.42
C CYS A 421 23.93 3.15 -5.85
N ASN A 422 22.71 2.82 -6.24
CA ASN A 422 22.48 2.15 -7.53
C ASN A 422 21.25 2.68 -8.26
N TYR A 423 21.32 3.93 -8.71
CA TYR A 423 20.28 4.56 -9.50
C TYR A 423 20.85 5.34 -10.67
N ASN A 424 20.13 5.32 -11.79
CA ASN A 424 20.43 6.12 -12.96
C ASN A 424 19.12 6.49 -13.66
N LEU A 425 18.77 7.77 -13.62
CA LEU A 425 17.59 8.33 -14.27
C LEU A 425 17.93 9.05 -15.58
N LYS A 426 19.19 9.10 -16.00
CA LYS A 426 19.65 9.90 -17.16
C LYS A 426 18.87 9.63 -18.45
N ASP A 427 18.53 8.37 -18.71
CA ASP A 427 17.79 7.99 -19.91
C ASP A 427 16.27 8.22 -19.78
N ARG A 428 15.78 8.46 -18.55
CA ARG A 428 14.37 8.65 -18.24
C ARG A 428 13.99 10.12 -18.10
N VAL A 429 14.89 10.97 -17.59
CA VAL A 429 14.61 12.41 -17.38
C VAL A 429 14.19 13.19 -18.64
N PRO A 430 14.66 12.88 -19.88
CA PRO A 430 14.20 13.60 -21.08
C PRO A 430 12.72 13.35 -21.41
N SER A 431 12.10 12.31 -20.83
CA SER A 431 10.68 12.01 -21.03
C SER A 431 9.75 12.89 -20.20
N ILE A 432 10.27 13.60 -19.20
CA ILE A 432 9.48 14.44 -18.30
C ILE A 432 8.87 15.61 -19.08
N LYS A 433 7.55 15.75 -19.00
CA LYS A 433 6.79 16.88 -19.57
C LYS A 433 6.18 17.79 -18.51
N THR A 434 6.08 17.33 -17.27
CA THR A 434 5.66 18.14 -16.13
C THR A 434 6.61 19.34 -15.97
N PRO A 435 6.10 20.57 -15.83
CA PRO A 435 6.91 21.74 -15.50
C PRO A 435 7.75 21.51 -14.24
N GLY A 436 9.04 21.86 -14.32
CA GLY A 436 10.01 21.63 -13.25
C GLY A 436 10.75 22.88 -12.79
N LEU A 437 11.14 22.91 -11.53
CA LEU A 437 12.13 23.83 -11.00
C LEU A 437 13.25 23.05 -10.32
N LEU A 438 14.48 23.25 -10.78
CA LEU A 438 15.70 22.74 -10.18
C LEU A 438 16.29 23.85 -9.31
N ILE A 439 16.53 23.56 -8.04
CA ILE A 439 17.12 24.50 -7.09
C ILE A 439 18.42 23.91 -6.54
N ALA A 440 19.46 24.71 -6.38
CA ALA A 440 20.65 24.31 -5.65
C ALA A 440 21.20 25.46 -4.82
N GLY A 441 21.72 25.19 -3.63
CA GLY A 441 22.56 26.13 -2.91
C GLY A 441 23.89 26.31 -3.64
N ASP A 442 24.34 27.55 -3.85
CA ASP A 442 25.59 27.83 -4.58
C ASP A 442 26.85 27.25 -3.90
N GLY A 443 26.77 26.98 -2.61
CA GLY A 443 27.79 26.34 -1.78
C GLY A 443 27.74 24.81 -1.77
N ASP A 444 26.78 24.14 -2.43
CA ASP A 444 26.65 22.68 -2.42
C ASP A 444 27.59 21.96 -3.41
N GLY A 445 28.88 22.25 -3.27
CA GLY A 445 29.97 21.61 -4.01
C GLY A 445 29.78 21.64 -5.52
N LYS A 446 29.52 20.47 -6.12
CA LYS A 446 29.37 20.30 -7.59
C LYS A 446 27.91 20.19 -8.03
N LEU A 447 26.95 20.18 -7.11
CA LEU A 447 25.54 19.99 -7.44
C LEU A 447 24.96 21.11 -8.29
N PRO A 448 25.22 22.41 -8.03
CA PRO A 448 24.71 23.50 -8.88
C PRO A 448 25.10 23.36 -10.36
N GLU A 449 26.35 22.97 -10.64
CA GLU A 449 26.83 22.75 -12.01
C GLU A 449 26.21 21.47 -12.62
N ALA A 450 26.07 20.41 -11.82
CA ALA A 450 25.51 19.14 -12.28
C ALA A 450 24.01 19.26 -12.62
N MET A 451 23.23 19.96 -11.78
CA MET A 451 21.77 20.11 -11.94
C MET A 451 21.40 20.85 -13.21
N GLN A 452 22.18 21.86 -13.61
CA GLN A 452 22.01 22.56 -14.90
C GLN A 452 22.15 21.64 -16.12
N LYS A 453 22.76 20.46 -15.96
CA LYS A 453 23.06 19.51 -17.04
C LYS A 453 22.13 18.30 -17.04
N PHE A 454 21.02 18.32 -16.30
CA PHE A 454 20.09 17.18 -16.23
C PHE A 454 19.34 16.91 -17.54
N GLY A 455 19.23 17.90 -18.43
CA GLY A 455 18.56 17.71 -19.72
C GLY A 455 17.04 17.54 -19.62
N ILE A 456 16.41 18.15 -18.61
CA ILE A 456 14.94 18.20 -18.48
C ILE A 456 14.46 19.49 -19.15
N GLU A 457 13.92 19.39 -20.37
CA GLU A 457 13.49 20.55 -21.16
C GLU A 457 12.39 21.38 -20.48
N SER A 458 11.50 20.72 -19.73
CA SER A 458 10.40 21.38 -19.02
C SER A 458 10.83 22.03 -17.69
N ALA A 459 12.11 21.97 -17.33
CA ALA A 459 12.61 22.48 -16.06
C ALA A 459 13.52 23.71 -16.21
N SER A 460 13.34 24.67 -15.31
CA SER A 460 14.25 25.80 -15.14
C SER A 460 15.20 25.57 -13.95
N PHE A 461 16.31 26.31 -13.88
CA PHE A 461 17.28 26.22 -12.78
C PHE A 461 17.38 27.54 -12.02
N LYS A 462 17.50 27.46 -10.68
CA LYS A 462 17.77 28.58 -9.78
C LYS A 462 18.87 28.21 -8.78
N SER A 463 19.84 29.10 -8.62
CA SER A 463 20.86 29.01 -7.58
C SER A 463 20.45 29.87 -6.40
N ILE A 464 20.58 29.35 -5.18
CA ILE A 464 20.32 30.09 -3.94
C ILE A 464 21.66 30.55 -3.38
N PRO A 465 21.87 31.86 -3.19
CA PRO A 465 23.14 32.39 -2.73
C PRO A 465 23.37 32.07 -1.25
N GLU A 466 24.63 31.87 -0.88
CA GLU A 466 25.08 31.66 0.51
C GLU A 466 24.41 30.45 1.18
N ALA A 467 24.12 29.41 0.39
CA ALA A 467 23.43 28.22 0.85
C ALA A 467 24.17 26.95 0.40
N GLY A 468 24.22 25.96 1.27
CA GLY A 468 24.71 24.62 0.99
C GLY A 468 23.58 23.69 0.58
N HIS A 469 23.63 22.45 1.07
CA HIS A 469 22.77 21.34 0.67
C HIS A 469 21.29 21.47 1.08
N LEU A 470 20.99 22.37 2.02
CA LEU A 470 19.65 22.60 2.55
C LEU A 470 19.27 24.08 2.37
N PRO A 471 19.11 24.55 1.13
CA PRO A 471 18.93 25.98 0.87
C PRO A 471 17.66 26.57 1.50
N MET A 472 16.62 25.75 1.66
CA MET A 472 15.38 26.17 2.33
C MET A 472 15.56 26.50 3.82
N LEU A 473 16.67 26.07 4.44
CA LEU A 473 17.03 26.33 5.82
C LEU A 473 18.15 27.37 5.97
N GLU A 474 19.06 27.49 4.99
CA GLU A 474 20.19 28.44 5.07
C GLU A 474 19.84 29.82 4.50
N ASN A 475 19.08 29.89 3.41
CA ASN A 475 18.61 31.15 2.84
C ASN A 475 17.14 31.02 2.45
N HIS A 476 16.30 31.00 3.49
CA HIS A 476 14.86 30.75 3.38
C HIS A 476 14.16 31.74 2.44
N ASP A 477 14.49 33.03 2.53
CA ASP A 477 13.83 34.08 1.75
C ASP A 477 14.13 33.91 0.25
N ALA A 478 15.40 33.75 -0.13
CA ALA A 478 15.76 33.54 -1.53
C ALA A 478 15.21 32.21 -2.08
N PHE A 479 15.15 31.17 -1.23
CA PHE A 479 14.52 29.91 -1.58
C PHE A 479 13.01 30.08 -1.83
N MET A 480 12.29 30.74 -0.93
CA MET A 480 10.86 30.97 -1.05
C MET A 480 10.52 31.91 -2.20
N ASP A 481 11.36 32.90 -2.51
CA ASP A 481 11.21 33.74 -3.71
C ASP A 481 11.29 32.91 -5.00
N ALA A 482 12.23 31.97 -5.08
CA ALA A 482 12.36 31.06 -6.21
C ALA A 482 11.15 30.12 -6.34
N VAL A 483 10.69 29.56 -5.21
CA VAL A 483 9.51 28.68 -5.16
C VAL A 483 8.25 29.46 -5.54
N ALA A 484 8.00 30.60 -4.91
CA ALA A 484 6.82 31.44 -5.16
C ALA A 484 6.76 31.92 -6.61
N SER A 485 7.89 32.28 -7.22
CA SER A 485 7.93 32.69 -8.63
C SER A 485 7.55 31.59 -9.61
N PHE A 486 7.60 30.32 -9.18
CA PHE A 486 7.32 29.14 -10.00
C PHE A 486 5.93 28.53 -9.74
N LEU A 487 5.47 28.59 -8.50
CA LEU A 487 4.10 28.25 -8.11
C LEU A 487 3.11 29.26 -8.72
#